data_AF-A0A1I0B6X8-F1
#
_entry.id   AF-A0A1I0B6X8-F1
#
_cell.length_a   1.000
_cell.length_b   1.000
_cell.length_c   1.000
_cell.angle_alpha   90.00
_cell.angle_beta   90.00
_cell.angle_gamma   90.00
#
_symmetry.space_group_name_H-M   'P 1'
#
loop_
_entity.id
_entity.type
_entity.pdbx_description
1 polymer ?
#
loop_
_entity_poly.entity_id
_entity_poly.type
_entity_poly.pdbx_seq_one_letter_code
_entity_poly.pdbx_strand_id
1 'polypeptide(L)'
;MERRQPPQTEEGWYVLHDFRSIDWDAWRDAPERRRERAIEEGMEYLTSCEHVDDADEGESATFAVLGHKADLLVLHLRPTLADIDTLERRFEHTALAEFTERTDSYLSVTEVSGYMSQDYFEEGETADTGIANYIESRLKPELPDSDFLCFYPMDKRRGPDHNWYELPFDERADYLSNHGEIGKDYAGRVTQIIAGSIGFDDFEWGITLFGDDPTDVKELLYEMRFDPSSSRFAEFGQFFSARRMDPTDLDAYLAGEPVPQEDDAHGGHPHASSDTEGHHHGESGGHHGGSGGSHGDDEDVRSELKEQGVYAGQPHGEDVHAVVLYSEANADELSDEVDGLRQNFDHYDTHVKTAVYEARDEDSETAVVSLWDTERAANTAAGFLADLPDIVRQAGDDEDDSWGTMGMFYTVKPEHRSDFTGVFDDAADMLADMDGHRKTDLLVNREDENDMFIASRWDSREDAMEFFRSDAFSETVEFGRDVLADRPRHVFLA
;
A
#
# COMPACT_ATOMS: atom_id res chain seq x y z
N MET A 1 10.22 0.66 48.77
CA MET A 1 9.91 1.31 47.48
C MET A 1 8.92 0.45 46.77
N GLU A 2 7.83 1.05 46.29
CA GLU A 2 6.88 0.38 45.42
C GLU A 2 7.53 0.20 44.04
N ARG A 3 7.50 -1.02 43.50
CA ARG A 3 8.08 -1.31 42.18
C ARG A 3 7.09 -0.82 41.12
N ARG A 4 7.56 -0.01 40.17
CA ARG A 4 6.74 0.39 39.01
C ARG A 4 6.57 -0.78 38.04
N GLN A 5 5.37 -0.90 37.48
CA GLN A 5 5.06 -1.86 36.44
C GLN A 5 5.54 -1.30 35.10
N PRO A 6 6.42 -2.01 34.35
CA PRO A 6 6.73 -1.64 32.98
C PRO A 6 5.55 -1.96 32.05
N PRO A 7 5.41 -1.27 30.91
CA PRO A 7 4.47 -1.71 29.87
C PRO A 7 4.93 -3.05 29.28
N GLN A 8 3.98 -3.82 28.75
CA GLN A 8 4.28 -4.91 27.83
C GLN A 8 4.56 -4.32 26.44
N THR A 9 5.40 -5.02 25.68
CA THR A 9 5.76 -4.69 24.31
C THR A 9 5.69 -5.96 23.47
N GLU A 10 5.28 -5.81 22.23
CA GLU A 10 5.50 -6.79 21.16
C GLU A 10 6.46 -6.13 20.17
N GLU A 11 7.42 -6.91 19.69
CA GLU A 11 8.46 -6.46 18.77
C GLU A 11 8.29 -7.11 17.40
N GLY A 12 8.44 -6.31 16.34
CA GLY A 12 8.36 -6.77 14.95
C GLY A 12 9.71 -6.77 14.25
N TRP A 13 9.78 -6.16 13.07
CA TRP A 13 11.01 -6.06 12.29
C TRP A 13 12.06 -5.13 12.91
N TYR A 14 13.33 -5.52 12.78
CA TYR A 14 14.47 -4.66 13.08
C TYR A 14 14.60 -3.57 12.03
N VAL A 15 14.88 -2.36 12.47
CA VAL A 15 14.95 -1.17 11.63
C VAL A 15 16.36 -0.59 11.69
N LEU A 16 16.96 -0.34 10.53
CA LEU A 16 18.20 0.40 10.38
C LEU A 16 17.98 1.64 9.53
N HIS A 17 18.28 2.80 10.09
CA HIS A 17 18.49 4.04 9.34
C HIS A 17 20.00 4.20 9.08
N ASP A 18 20.48 4.02 7.85
CA ASP A 18 21.90 4.23 7.47
C ASP A 18 22.05 5.59 6.76
N PHE A 19 22.69 6.56 7.42
CA PHE A 19 22.88 7.91 6.89
C PHE A 19 24.29 8.10 6.35
N ARG A 20 24.38 8.56 5.10
CA ARG A 20 25.66 8.75 4.40
C ARG A 20 25.78 10.11 3.76
N SER A 21 26.97 10.70 3.81
CA SER A 21 27.33 11.88 3.00
C SER A 21 28.15 11.45 1.79
N ILE A 22 28.01 12.18 0.69
CA ILE A 22 28.79 11.98 -0.53
C ILE A 22 30.05 12.84 -0.48
N ASP A 23 31.21 12.24 -0.74
CA ASP A 23 32.44 12.98 -1.03
C ASP A 23 32.35 13.54 -2.45
N TRP A 24 31.72 14.71 -2.55
CA TRP A 24 31.52 15.40 -3.81
C TRP A 24 32.81 15.83 -4.51
N ASP A 25 33.91 16.01 -3.76
CA ASP A 25 35.22 16.30 -4.36
C ASP A 25 35.80 15.05 -5.01
N ALA A 26 35.80 13.91 -4.30
CA ALA A 26 36.20 12.63 -4.86
C ALA A 26 35.32 12.21 -6.05
N TRP A 27 34.01 12.44 -5.98
CA TRP A 27 33.07 12.19 -7.07
C TRP A 27 33.44 12.99 -8.32
N ARG A 28 33.60 14.32 -8.20
CA ARG A 28 33.93 15.19 -9.34
C ARG A 28 35.30 14.89 -9.95
N ASP A 29 36.27 14.49 -9.13
CA ASP A 29 37.64 14.18 -9.59
C ASP A 29 37.77 12.77 -10.21
N ALA A 30 36.78 11.90 -10.02
CA ALA A 30 36.79 10.55 -10.53
C ALA A 30 36.61 10.49 -12.06
N PRO A 31 37.32 9.58 -12.77
CA PRO A 31 37.06 9.32 -14.18
C PRO A 31 35.62 8.86 -14.41
N GLU A 32 35.03 9.24 -15.55
CA GLU A 32 33.67 8.90 -15.97
C GLU A 32 33.35 7.41 -15.78
N ARG A 33 34.20 6.50 -16.28
CA ARG A 33 34.04 5.05 -16.09
C ARG A 33 33.91 4.59 -14.62
N ARG A 34 34.51 5.32 -13.68
CA ARG A 34 34.44 4.98 -12.25
C ARG A 34 33.14 5.49 -11.64
N ARG A 35 32.64 6.64 -12.11
CA ARG A 35 31.33 7.20 -11.76
C ARG A 35 30.20 6.33 -12.30
N GLU A 36 30.24 5.98 -13.59
CA GLU A 36 29.27 5.08 -14.24
C GLU A 36 29.15 3.75 -13.48
N ARG A 37 30.28 3.12 -13.13
CA ARG A 37 30.28 1.88 -12.35
C ARG A 37 29.68 2.05 -10.95
N ALA A 38 29.95 3.18 -10.29
CA ALA A 38 29.40 3.47 -8.97
C ALA A 38 27.89 3.70 -9.02
N ILE A 39 27.38 4.37 -10.07
CA ILE A 39 25.94 4.50 -10.33
C ILE A 39 25.33 3.13 -10.60
N GLU A 40 25.89 2.34 -11.52
CA GLU A 40 25.36 1.02 -11.89
C GLU A 40 25.31 0.06 -10.69
N GLU A 41 26.42 -0.13 -9.98
CA GLU A 41 26.46 -1.01 -8.79
C GLU A 41 25.63 -0.45 -7.62
N GLY A 42 25.51 0.88 -7.51
CA GLY A 42 24.70 1.55 -6.51
C GLY A 42 23.20 1.33 -6.75
N MET A 43 22.75 1.58 -7.98
CA MET A 43 21.37 1.30 -8.43
C MET A 43 21.03 -0.17 -8.22
N GLU A 44 21.87 -1.10 -8.70
CA GLU A 44 21.64 -2.54 -8.55
C GLU A 44 21.50 -2.93 -7.07
N TYR A 45 22.39 -2.44 -6.20
CA TYR A 45 22.30 -2.70 -4.77
C TYR A 45 21.01 -2.16 -4.17
N LEU A 46 20.69 -0.88 -4.40
CA LEU A 46 19.53 -0.22 -3.80
C LEU A 46 18.23 -0.86 -4.28
N THR A 47 18.08 -1.09 -5.59
CA THR A 47 16.94 -1.82 -6.17
C THR A 47 16.80 -3.22 -5.57
N SER A 48 17.89 -3.98 -5.39
CA SER A 48 17.82 -5.30 -4.75
C SER A 48 17.36 -5.24 -3.29
N CYS A 49 17.62 -4.12 -2.59
CA CYS A 49 17.17 -3.94 -1.21
C CYS A 49 15.67 -3.59 -1.14
N GLU A 50 15.18 -2.77 -2.07
CA GLU A 50 13.76 -2.40 -2.17
C GLU A 50 12.89 -3.57 -2.65
N HIS A 51 13.41 -4.43 -3.53
CA HIS A 51 12.76 -5.72 -3.85
C HIS A 51 12.93 -6.80 -2.78
N VAL A 52 13.70 -6.51 -1.71
CA VAL A 52 13.93 -7.43 -0.59
C VAL A 52 14.56 -8.76 -1.04
N ASP A 53 15.45 -8.74 -2.05
CA ASP A 53 16.09 -9.95 -2.59
C ASP A 53 16.94 -10.72 -1.54
N ASP A 54 17.21 -10.11 -0.39
CA ASP A 54 18.00 -10.66 0.70
C ASP A 54 17.21 -11.44 1.77
N ALA A 55 15.86 -11.34 1.79
CA ALA A 55 15.00 -11.96 2.79
C ALA A 55 13.65 -12.40 2.20
N ASP A 56 12.86 -13.16 2.97
CA ASP A 56 11.51 -13.57 2.53
C ASP A 56 10.47 -12.46 2.68
N GLU A 57 10.69 -11.53 3.62
CA GLU A 57 9.83 -10.40 3.94
C GLU A 57 10.68 -9.24 4.49
N GLY A 58 10.17 -8.03 4.41
CA GLY A 58 10.83 -6.82 4.89
C GLY A 58 10.51 -5.63 4.00
N GLU A 59 11.16 -4.51 4.27
CA GLU A 59 11.00 -3.27 3.50
C GLU A 59 12.34 -2.56 3.36
N SER A 60 12.57 -1.90 2.23
CA SER A 60 13.60 -0.86 2.17
C SER A 60 13.13 0.32 1.34
N ALA A 61 13.68 1.49 1.62
CA ALA A 61 13.53 2.64 0.74
C ALA A 61 14.75 3.56 0.81
N THR A 62 15.01 4.23 -0.31
CA THR A 62 16.10 5.17 -0.47
C THR A 62 15.59 6.62 -0.42
N PHE A 63 16.30 7.48 0.31
CA PHE A 63 15.93 8.89 0.44
C PHE A 63 17.13 9.83 0.26
N ALA A 64 16.88 10.97 -0.39
CA ALA A 64 17.78 12.11 -0.45
C ALA A 64 17.58 13.01 0.78
N VAL A 65 18.59 13.07 1.66
CA VAL A 65 18.56 13.86 2.89
C VAL A 65 18.82 15.34 2.60
N LEU A 66 18.02 16.20 3.20
CA LEU A 66 18.11 17.65 3.05
C LEU A 66 19.01 18.26 4.12
N GLY A 67 19.96 19.10 3.69
CA GLY A 67 20.86 19.83 4.57
C GLY A 67 22.27 19.27 4.54
N HIS A 68 22.98 19.33 5.67
CA HIS A 68 24.40 18.97 5.76
C HIS A 68 24.68 17.78 6.69
N LYS A 69 23.63 17.15 7.23
CA LYS A 69 23.78 16.08 8.22
C LYS A 69 24.10 14.75 7.56
N ALA A 70 23.54 14.55 6.37
CA ALA A 70 23.77 13.45 5.44
C ALA A 70 23.27 13.92 4.06
N ASP A 71 23.59 13.13 3.03
CA ASP A 71 23.09 13.31 1.66
C ASP A 71 22.13 12.16 1.28
N LEU A 72 22.41 10.93 1.73
CA LEU A 72 21.60 9.73 1.49
C LEU A 72 21.15 9.10 2.82
N LEU A 73 19.94 8.58 2.83
CA LEU A 73 19.42 7.65 3.83
C LEU A 73 18.99 6.38 3.11
N VAL A 74 19.47 5.24 3.57
CA VAL A 74 18.89 3.94 3.24
C VAL A 74 18.20 3.40 4.49
N LEU A 75 16.88 3.25 4.40
CA LEU A 75 16.05 2.68 5.47
C LEU A 75 15.82 1.20 5.17
N HIS A 76 16.13 0.34 6.13
CA HIS A 76 15.89 -1.10 6.05
C HIS A 76 15.02 -1.56 7.21
N LEU A 77 14.02 -2.39 6.94
CA LEU A 77 13.26 -3.16 7.92
C LEU A 77 13.38 -4.64 7.59
N ARG A 78 13.83 -5.46 8.55
CA ARG A 78 14.03 -6.91 8.35
C ARG A 78 13.60 -7.74 9.56
N PRO A 79 13.17 -8.99 9.36
CA PRO A 79 12.84 -9.91 10.46
C PRO A 79 14.02 -10.24 11.37
N THR A 80 15.25 -10.19 10.86
CA THR A 80 16.43 -10.57 11.64
C THR A 80 17.57 -9.56 11.56
N LEU A 81 18.32 -9.44 12.67
CA LEU A 81 19.56 -8.66 12.71
C LEU A 81 20.65 -9.18 11.75
N ALA A 82 20.60 -10.46 11.37
CA ALA A 82 21.57 -11.03 10.44
C ALA A 82 21.39 -10.48 9.02
N ASP A 83 20.15 -10.18 8.65
CA ASP A 83 19.81 -9.58 7.36
C ASP A 83 20.29 -8.13 7.33
N ILE A 84 20.00 -7.36 8.38
CA ILE A 84 20.51 -5.99 8.58
C ILE A 84 22.05 -5.94 8.52
N ASP A 85 22.75 -6.78 9.29
CA ASP A 85 24.23 -6.88 9.28
C ASP A 85 24.79 -7.23 7.89
N THR A 86 24.04 -8.02 7.12
CA THR A 86 24.45 -8.42 5.77
C THR A 86 24.29 -7.27 4.78
N LEU A 87 23.16 -6.56 4.80
CA LEU A 87 22.90 -5.39 3.96
C LEU A 87 23.96 -4.31 4.18
N GLU A 88 24.22 -3.95 5.44
CA GLU A 88 25.20 -2.92 5.80
C GLU A 88 26.57 -3.21 5.18
N ARG A 89 27.05 -4.46 5.26
CA ARG A 89 28.34 -4.86 4.67
C ARG A 89 28.28 -4.97 3.15
N ARG A 90 27.16 -5.39 2.57
CA ARG A 90 26.99 -5.49 1.11
C ARG A 90 27.11 -4.11 0.47
N PHE A 91 26.59 -3.05 1.10
CA PHE A 91 26.78 -1.69 0.62
C PHE A 91 28.27 -1.35 0.49
N GLU A 92 29.09 -1.68 1.50
CA GLU A 92 30.55 -1.42 1.49
C GLU A 92 31.32 -2.14 0.36
N HIS A 93 30.70 -3.13 -0.29
CA HIS A 93 31.28 -3.85 -1.43
C HIS A 93 30.96 -3.20 -2.79
N THR A 94 30.09 -2.19 -2.83
CA THR A 94 29.76 -1.44 -4.06
C THR A 94 30.83 -0.40 -4.38
N ALA A 95 30.94 -0.04 -5.66
CA ALA A 95 31.75 1.11 -6.08
C ALA A 95 31.17 2.45 -5.61
N LEU A 96 29.86 2.54 -5.31
CA LEU A 96 29.24 3.73 -4.72
C LEU A 96 29.81 4.03 -3.34
N ALA A 97 30.03 3.00 -2.52
CA ALA A 97 30.54 3.17 -1.16
C ALA A 97 31.89 3.89 -1.11
N GLU A 98 32.73 3.78 -2.14
CA GLU A 98 34.01 4.51 -2.24
C GLU A 98 33.84 6.04 -2.25
N PHE A 99 32.64 6.53 -2.59
CA PHE A 99 32.29 7.95 -2.64
C PHE A 99 31.40 8.40 -1.48
N THR A 100 31.15 7.54 -0.50
CA THR A 100 30.30 7.86 0.64
C THR A 100 31.04 7.70 1.95
N GLU A 101 30.67 8.51 2.93
CA GLU A 101 31.07 8.34 4.33
C GLU A 101 29.81 8.18 5.18
N ARG A 102 29.79 7.22 6.10
CA ARG A 102 28.70 7.10 7.07
C ARG A 102 28.77 8.23 8.08
N THR A 103 27.73 9.05 8.13
CA THR A 103 27.64 10.21 9.01
C THR A 103 26.90 9.92 10.30
N ASP A 104 25.90 9.04 10.24
CA ASP A 104 25.06 8.64 11.37
C ASP A 104 24.42 7.28 11.07
N SER A 105 23.86 6.63 12.09
CA SER A 105 23.06 5.42 11.94
C SER A 105 22.15 5.22 13.14
N TYR A 106 21.01 4.56 12.96
CA TYR A 106 20.14 4.22 14.09
C TYR A 106 19.58 2.81 13.98
N LEU A 107 19.83 1.96 14.99
CA LEU A 107 19.32 0.59 15.08
C LEU A 107 18.19 0.48 16.09
N SER A 108 17.05 -0.05 15.66
CA SER A 108 15.85 -0.20 16.49
C SER A 108 15.02 -1.42 16.09
N VAL A 109 13.89 -1.65 16.75
CA VAL A 109 12.90 -2.68 16.38
C VAL A 109 11.50 -2.08 16.48
N THR A 110 10.64 -2.31 15.50
CA THR A 110 9.25 -1.82 15.55
C THR A 110 8.56 -2.33 16.82
N GLU A 111 7.81 -1.46 17.48
CA GLU A 111 7.27 -1.74 18.81
C GLU A 111 5.79 -1.34 18.90
N VAL A 112 4.96 -2.27 19.37
CA VAL A 112 3.60 -1.97 19.85
C VAL A 112 3.59 -2.04 21.37
N SER A 113 3.32 -0.91 22.01
CA SER A 113 3.25 -0.84 23.48
C SER A 113 1.85 -1.17 24.00
N GLY A 114 1.77 -1.92 25.09
CA GLY A 114 0.52 -2.26 25.78
C GLY A 114 -0.16 -1.11 26.52
N TYR A 115 0.14 0.15 26.23
CA TYR A 115 -0.63 1.27 26.78
C TYR A 115 -1.97 1.46 26.09
N MET A 116 -2.02 1.26 24.76
CA MET A 116 -3.23 1.43 23.93
C MET A 116 -3.89 0.11 23.55
N SER A 117 -3.26 -1.02 23.87
CA SER A 117 -3.69 -2.36 23.48
C SER A 117 -3.73 -3.31 24.69
N GLN A 118 -4.09 -2.81 25.88
CA GLN A 118 -4.18 -3.65 27.09
C GLN A 118 -5.05 -4.88 26.88
N ASP A 119 -6.19 -4.72 26.20
CA ASP A 119 -7.13 -5.81 25.92
C ASP A 119 -6.46 -6.93 25.09
N TYR A 120 -5.60 -6.59 24.12
CA TYR A 120 -4.82 -7.58 23.36
C TYR A 120 -3.86 -8.38 24.26
N PHE A 121 -3.18 -7.70 25.18
CA PHE A 121 -2.23 -8.34 26.09
C PHE A 121 -2.90 -9.12 27.24
N GLU A 122 -4.13 -8.76 27.61
CA GLU A 122 -4.89 -9.39 28.69
C GLU A 122 -5.73 -10.58 28.21
N GLU A 123 -6.27 -10.54 26.99
CA GLU A 123 -7.19 -11.55 26.46
C GLU A 123 -6.53 -12.66 25.61
N GLY A 124 -5.26 -12.51 25.19
CA GLY A 124 -4.57 -13.51 24.35
C GLY A 124 -5.16 -13.66 22.94
N GLU A 125 -5.06 -14.84 22.31
CA GLU A 125 -5.60 -15.21 20.96
C GLU A 125 -7.15 -15.05 20.81
N THR A 126 -7.80 -14.33 21.71
CA THR A 126 -9.21 -13.94 21.65
C THR A 126 -9.40 -12.48 21.24
N ALA A 127 -8.33 -11.75 20.92
CA ALA A 127 -8.43 -10.41 20.37
C ALA A 127 -9.19 -10.43 19.03
N ASP A 128 -10.10 -9.47 18.88
CA ASP A 128 -10.78 -9.14 17.63
C ASP A 128 -9.78 -9.16 16.44
N THR A 129 -10.16 -9.82 15.35
CA THR A 129 -9.34 -9.94 14.13
C THR A 129 -8.87 -8.57 13.62
N GLY A 130 -9.68 -7.53 13.78
CA GLY A 130 -9.29 -6.15 13.42
C GLY A 130 -8.14 -5.61 14.28
N ILE A 131 -8.14 -5.89 15.59
CA ILE A 131 -7.07 -5.47 16.51
C ILE A 131 -5.77 -6.24 16.21
N ALA A 132 -5.88 -7.54 15.92
CA ALA A 132 -4.73 -8.35 15.55
C ALA A 132 -4.07 -7.84 14.25
N ASN A 133 -4.85 -7.55 13.21
CA ASN A 133 -4.36 -6.99 11.95
C ASN A 133 -3.74 -5.60 12.14
N TYR A 134 -4.38 -4.74 12.96
CA TYR A 134 -3.80 -3.44 13.29
C TYR A 134 -2.44 -3.57 13.99
N ILE A 135 -2.30 -4.51 14.93
CA ILE A 135 -1.02 -4.74 15.62
C ILE A 135 0.01 -5.29 14.64
N GLU A 136 -0.34 -6.26 13.80
CA GLU A 136 0.57 -6.80 12.79
C GLU A 136 1.07 -5.71 11.83
N SER A 137 0.19 -4.84 11.33
CA SER A 137 0.56 -3.71 10.46
C SER A 137 1.57 -2.74 11.10
N ARG A 138 1.65 -2.71 12.43
CA ARG A 138 2.58 -1.86 13.19
C ARG A 138 3.90 -2.58 13.50
N LEU A 139 3.85 -3.90 13.66
CA LEU A 139 5.02 -4.75 13.86
C LEU A 139 5.77 -5.00 12.54
N LYS A 140 5.04 -5.19 11.45
CA LYS A 140 5.58 -5.43 10.11
C LYS A 140 5.02 -4.41 9.13
N PRO A 141 5.39 -3.12 9.26
CA PRO A 141 4.82 -2.07 8.45
C PRO A 141 5.40 -2.09 7.03
N GLU A 142 4.54 -1.89 6.04
CA GLU A 142 4.92 -1.45 4.70
C GLU A 142 5.35 0.02 4.73
N LEU A 143 6.34 0.39 3.91
CA LEU A 143 6.79 1.78 3.82
C LEU A 143 5.84 2.61 2.94
N PRO A 144 5.29 3.74 3.43
CA PRO A 144 4.42 4.58 2.61
C PRO A 144 5.18 5.19 1.41
N ASP A 145 4.50 5.30 0.27
CA ASP A 145 5.00 5.98 -0.96
C ASP A 145 5.11 7.50 -0.85
N SER A 146 4.88 8.04 0.34
CA SER A 146 4.99 9.46 0.61
C SER A 146 6.35 10.05 0.25
N ASP A 147 6.30 11.22 -0.37
CA ASP A 147 7.47 11.96 -0.84
C ASP A 147 8.43 12.36 0.29
N PHE A 148 7.93 12.63 1.49
CA PHE A 148 8.73 13.18 2.58
C PHE A 148 8.83 12.25 3.79
N LEU A 149 10.05 12.12 4.30
CA LEU A 149 10.40 11.42 5.53
C LEU A 149 11.02 12.38 6.55
N CYS A 150 10.59 12.28 7.80
CA CYS A 150 11.22 12.91 8.96
C CYS A 150 11.58 11.84 10.00
N PHE A 151 12.88 11.70 10.30
CA PHE A 151 13.36 10.80 11.34
C PHE A 151 13.93 11.58 12.52
N TYR A 152 13.65 11.13 13.74
CA TYR A 152 14.36 11.60 14.94
C TYR A 152 14.34 10.56 16.06
N PRO A 153 15.45 10.39 16.81
CA PRO A 153 15.45 9.61 18.02
C PRO A 153 15.00 10.42 19.23
N MET A 154 14.46 9.77 20.26
CA MET A 154 14.02 10.44 21.48
C MET A 154 14.04 9.55 22.73
N ASP A 155 14.12 10.21 23.89
CA ASP A 155 13.99 9.62 25.22
C ASP A 155 12.75 10.14 25.96
N LYS A 156 12.35 9.39 26.98
CA LYS A 156 11.52 9.86 28.08
C LYS A 156 12.39 10.26 29.28
N ARG A 157 12.38 11.55 29.59
CA ARG A 157 13.17 12.22 30.64
C ARG A 157 13.13 11.50 32.00
N ARG A 158 14.31 11.42 32.62
CA ARG A 158 14.56 10.94 34.01
C ARG A 158 15.16 12.04 34.89
N GLY A 159 14.49 13.19 34.93
CA GLY A 159 14.93 14.38 35.64
C GLY A 159 14.42 14.46 37.09
N PRO A 160 14.93 15.42 37.90
CA PRO A 160 14.57 15.55 39.31
C PRO A 160 13.10 15.98 39.53
N ASP A 161 12.55 16.78 38.63
CA ASP A 161 11.16 17.27 38.71
C ASP A 161 10.20 16.43 37.85
N HIS A 162 10.71 15.80 36.78
CA HIS A 162 9.95 14.99 35.84
C HIS A 162 10.74 13.73 35.50
N ASN A 163 10.26 12.59 36.01
CA ASN A 163 10.82 11.27 35.74
C ASN A 163 9.71 10.34 35.26
N TRP A 164 9.71 10.04 33.96
CA TRP A 164 8.70 9.19 33.31
C TRP A 164 8.61 7.80 33.97
N TYR A 165 9.75 7.20 34.26
CA TYR A 165 9.86 5.84 34.78
C TYR A 165 9.50 5.71 36.27
N GLU A 166 9.31 6.84 36.97
CA GLU A 166 8.80 6.86 38.35
C GLU A 166 7.29 7.03 38.44
N LEU A 167 6.59 7.31 37.33
CA LEU A 167 5.13 7.42 37.33
C LEU A 167 4.45 6.05 37.56
N PRO A 168 3.25 6.01 38.15
CA PRO A 168 2.38 4.84 38.07
C PRO A 168 2.03 4.49 36.61
N PHE A 169 1.63 3.24 36.37
CA PHE A 169 1.29 2.78 35.02
C PHE A 169 0.10 3.55 34.43
N ASP A 170 -1.01 3.66 35.17
CA ASP A 170 -2.23 4.38 34.75
C ASP A 170 -1.94 5.83 34.40
N GLU A 171 -1.06 6.51 35.15
CA GLU A 171 -0.69 7.90 34.86
C GLU A 171 0.08 8.01 33.53
N ARG A 172 0.96 7.06 33.22
CA ARG A 172 1.62 7.03 31.91
C ARG A 172 0.64 6.70 30.78
N ALA A 173 -0.30 5.80 31.02
CA ALA A 173 -1.35 5.45 30.06
C ALA A 173 -2.21 6.68 29.72
N ASP A 174 -2.62 7.46 30.73
CA ASP A 174 -3.37 8.70 30.53
C ASP A 174 -2.58 9.73 29.70
N TYR A 175 -1.29 9.93 29.98
CA TYR A 175 -0.45 10.82 29.17
C TYR A 175 -0.35 10.36 27.71
N LEU A 176 -0.17 9.06 27.47
CA LEU A 176 -0.05 8.52 26.12
C LEU A 176 -1.39 8.50 25.38
N SER A 177 -2.50 8.33 26.08
CA SER A 177 -3.83 8.35 25.47
C SER A 177 -4.12 9.74 24.90
N ASN A 178 -3.90 10.79 25.70
CA ASN A 178 -4.06 12.17 25.23
C ASN A 178 -3.11 12.50 24.06
N HIS A 179 -1.88 11.98 24.10
CA HIS A 179 -0.92 12.15 23.01
C HIS A 179 -1.38 11.43 21.72
N GLY A 180 -1.95 10.24 21.85
CA GLY A 180 -2.50 9.46 20.74
C GLY A 180 -3.70 10.12 20.09
N GLU A 181 -4.57 10.79 20.86
CA GLU A 181 -5.69 11.56 20.30
C GLU A 181 -5.23 12.66 19.35
N ILE A 182 -4.14 13.38 19.67
CA ILE A 182 -3.55 14.37 18.74
C ILE A 182 -3.08 13.67 17.46
N GLY A 183 -2.44 12.50 17.57
CA GLY A 183 -1.98 11.75 16.40
C GLY A 183 -3.12 11.34 15.45
N LYS A 184 -4.29 10.99 15.99
CA LYS A 184 -5.48 10.61 15.20
C LYS A 184 -5.97 11.75 14.30
N ASP A 185 -5.84 13.01 14.73
CA ASP A 185 -6.23 14.18 13.92
C ASP A 185 -5.35 14.39 12.67
N TYR A 186 -4.23 13.66 12.56
CA TYR A 186 -3.32 13.66 11.41
C TYR A 186 -3.35 12.35 10.62
N ALA A 187 -4.29 11.44 10.92
CA ALA A 187 -4.51 10.24 10.12
C ALA A 187 -4.79 10.63 8.66
N GLY A 188 -4.23 9.86 7.73
CA GLY A 188 -4.30 10.15 6.29
C GLY A 188 -3.32 11.21 5.79
N ARG A 189 -2.73 12.05 6.67
CA ARG A 189 -1.73 13.07 6.32
C ARG A 189 -0.32 12.70 6.77
N VAL A 190 -0.20 12.06 7.93
CA VAL A 190 1.07 11.62 8.49
C VAL A 190 0.99 10.16 8.91
N THR A 191 1.86 9.33 8.35
CA THR A 191 2.07 7.95 8.80
C THR A 191 3.28 7.88 9.71
N GLN A 192 3.22 7.10 10.78
CA GLN A 192 4.34 6.96 11.73
C GLN A 192 4.79 5.51 11.89
N ILE A 193 6.10 5.31 11.96
CA ILE A 193 6.73 4.09 12.47
C ILE A 193 7.44 4.45 13.77
N ILE A 194 7.11 3.72 14.83
CA ILE A 194 7.72 3.86 16.16
C ILE A 194 8.52 2.60 16.40
N ALA A 195 9.81 2.76 16.68
CA ALA A 195 10.71 1.64 16.94
C ALA A 195 11.44 1.84 18.27
N GLY A 196 11.39 0.83 19.14
CA GLY A 196 12.12 0.79 20.40
C GLY A 196 13.58 0.46 20.18
N SER A 197 14.47 1.07 20.96
CA SER A 197 15.93 0.90 20.81
C SER A 197 16.67 0.78 22.15
N ILE A 198 15.94 0.61 23.27
CA ILE A 198 16.55 0.41 24.58
C ILE A 198 17.46 -0.83 24.57
N GLY A 199 18.77 -0.60 24.64
CA GLY A 199 19.79 -1.65 24.60
C GLY A 199 20.34 -1.94 23.20
N PHE A 200 19.82 -1.29 22.16
CA PHE A 200 20.31 -1.35 20.78
C PHE A 200 21.07 -0.08 20.40
N ASP A 201 20.55 1.10 20.76
CA ASP A 201 21.13 2.40 20.38
C ASP A 201 21.14 3.41 21.56
N ASP A 202 21.56 4.64 21.28
CA ASP A 202 21.82 5.70 22.27
C ASP A 202 20.55 6.32 22.88
N PHE A 203 19.43 6.29 22.16
CA PHE A 203 18.13 6.78 22.63
C PHE A 203 17.14 5.62 22.81
N GLU A 204 16.02 5.89 23.50
CA GLU A 204 15.02 4.89 23.87
C GLU A 204 14.09 4.51 22.70
N TRP A 205 13.79 5.45 21.79
CA TRP A 205 12.99 5.20 20.58
C TRP A 205 13.50 5.96 19.35
N GLY A 206 13.37 5.35 18.17
CA GLY A 206 13.45 6.00 16.86
C GLY A 206 12.05 6.26 16.30
N ILE A 207 11.77 7.51 15.91
CA ILE A 207 10.48 7.92 15.33
C ILE A 207 10.69 8.29 13.87
N THR A 208 10.00 7.60 12.98
CA THR A 208 9.99 7.89 11.53
C THR A 208 8.58 8.33 11.13
N LEU A 209 8.47 9.51 10.55
CA LEU A 209 7.22 10.11 10.08
C LEU A 209 7.27 10.27 8.56
N PHE A 210 6.20 9.88 7.89
CA PHE A 210 6.01 9.98 6.45
C PHE A 210 4.81 10.88 6.16
N GLY A 211 4.85 11.63 5.06
CA GLY A 211 3.71 12.37 4.53
C GLY A 211 4.08 13.09 3.23
N ASP A 212 3.09 13.51 2.46
CA ASP A 212 3.32 14.18 1.18
C ASP A 212 3.65 15.66 1.37
N ASP A 213 3.01 16.32 2.35
CA ASP A 213 3.34 17.69 2.76
C ASP A 213 4.23 17.69 4.02
N PRO A 214 5.50 18.15 3.94
CA PRO A 214 6.36 18.27 5.12
C PRO A 214 5.81 19.24 6.19
N THR A 215 4.86 20.11 5.83
CA THR A 215 4.23 21.02 6.78
C THR A 215 3.23 20.32 7.70
N ASP A 216 2.61 19.21 7.29
CA ASP A 216 1.76 18.38 8.15
C ASP A 216 2.60 17.75 9.27
N VAL A 217 3.77 17.19 8.92
CA VAL A 217 4.74 16.66 9.91
C VAL A 217 5.18 17.76 10.88
N LYS A 218 5.43 18.97 10.36
CA LYS A 218 5.81 20.12 11.20
C LYS A 218 4.67 20.53 12.14
N GLU A 219 3.43 20.51 11.67
CA GLU A 219 2.25 20.88 12.45
C GLU A 219 2.00 19.86 13.57
N LEU A 220 1.98 18.57 13.24
CA LEU A 220 1.89 17.45 14.19
C LEU A 220 2.92 17.58 15.31
N LEU A 221 4.20 17.69 14.95
CA LEU A 221 5.29 17.79 15.93
C LEU A 221 5.26 19.10 16.72
N TYR A 222 4.67 20.17 16.18
CA TYR A 222 4.51 21.42 16.89
C TYR A 222 3.39 21.32 17.91
N GLU A 223 2.23 20.79 17.52
CA GLU A 223 1.07 20.60 18.39
C GLU A 223 1.37 19.62 19.53
N MET A 224 1.95 18.46 19.21
CA MET A 224 2.34 17.45 20.19
C MET A 224 3.28 17.99 21.28
N ARG A 225 4.06 19.05 21.01
CA ARG A 225 4.94 19.67 22.04
C ARG A 225 4.16 20.41 23.11
N PHE A 226 2.89 20.74 22.89
CA PHE A 226 2.03 21.38 23.91
C PHE A 226 1.29 20.34 24.77
N ASP A 227 1.29 19.07 24.37
CA ASP A 227 0.81 17.98 25.20
C ASP A 227 1.78 17.74 26.40
N PRO A 228 1.27 17.48 27.62
CA PRO A 228 2.09 17.16 28.78
C PRO A 228 3.03 15.95 28.63
N SER A 229 2.67 14.93 27.83
CA SER A 229 3.53 13.77 27.56
C SER A 229 4.83 14.22 26.89
N SER A 230 4.76 15.17 25.96
CA SER A 230 5.93 15.71 25.26
C SER A 230 6.60 16.82 26.05
N SER A 231 5.85 17.85 26.47
CA SER A 231 6.42 19.05 27.10
C SER A 231 7.17 18.77 28.40
N ARG A 232 6.73 17.75 29.18
CA ARG A 232 7.38 17.39 30.45
C ARG A 232 8.42 16.30 30.29
N PHE A 233 8.17 15.33 29.41
CA PHE A 233 8.93 14.08 29.38
C PHE A 233 9.70 13.82 28.09
N ALA A 234 9.41 14.45 26.94
CA ALA A 234 10.18 14.15 25.74
C ALA A 234 11.55 14.86 25.73
N GLU A 235 12.59 14.11 25.35
CA GLU A 235 13.91 14.63 25.02
C GLU A 235 14.26 14.18 23.60
N PHE A 236 14.49 15.14 22.70
CA PHE A 236 14.65 14.86 21.27
C PHE A 236 16.13 14.92 20.87
N GLY A 237 16.55 13.99 20.03
CA GLY A 237 17.82 14.01 19.33
C GLY A 237 17.79 14.91 18.08
N GLN A 238 18.57 14.53 17.07
CA GLN A 238 18.61 15.26 15.81
C GLN A 238 17.46 14.85 14.89
N PHE A 239 16.86 15.84 14.20
CA PHE A 239 15.83 15.62 13.19
C PHE A 239 16.45 15.54 11.80
N PHE A 240 16.23 14.45 11.07
CA PHE A 240 16.61 14.29 9.67
C PHE A 240 15.36 14.46 8.81
N SER A 241 15.50 15.17 7.69
CA SER A 241 14.41 15.44 6.76
C SER A 241 14.90 15.01 5.38
N ALA A 242 14.16 14.12 4.72
CA ALA A 242 14.59 13.50 3.48
C ALA A 242 13.42 13.38 2.52
N ARG A 243 13.73 13.31 1.22
CA ARG A 243 12.78 13.05 0.14
C ARG A 243 12.97 11.65 -0.41
N ARG A 244 11.89 10.94 -0.70
CA ARG A 244 11.95 9.63 -1.36
C ARG A 244 12.60 9.78 -2.74
N MET A 245 13.39 8.79 -3.09
CA MET A 245 14.13 8.73 -4.35
C MET A 245 14.11 7.29 -4.83
N ASP A 246 13.57 7.06 -6.03
CA ASP A 246 13.67 5.75 -6.66
C ASP A 246 15.16 5.43 -6.90
N PRO A 247 15.62 4.20 -6.63
CA PRO A 247 17.00 3.79 -6.89
C PRO A 247 17.49 4.14 -8.30
N THR A 248 16.61 4.10 -9.31
CA THR A 248 16.93 4.40 -10.70
C THR A 248 17.27 5.87 -10.95
N ASP A 249 16.87 6.77 -10.06
CA ASP A 249 17.18 8.20 -10.12
C ASP A 249 18.56 8.56 -9.52
N LEU A 250 19.34 7.57 -9.08
CA LEU A 250 20.67 7.81 -8.49
C LEU A 250 21.60 8.59 -9.43
N ASP A 251 21.54 8.35 -10.74
CA ASP A 251 22.34 9.11 -11.73
C ASP A 251 21.96 10.59 -11.73
N ALA A 252 20.66 10.90 -11.84
CA ALA A 252 20.13 12.25 -11.81
C ALA A 252 20.50 12.96 -10.49
N TYR A 253 20.36 12.27 -9.37
CA TYR A 253 20.74 12.78 -8.06
C TYR A 253 22.24 13.14 -7.97
N LEU A 254 23.13 12.23 -8.40
CA LEU A 254 24.58 12.45 -8.39
C LEU A 254 25.06 13.45 -9.45
N ALA A 255 24.26 13.71 -10.48
CA ALA A 255 24.46 14.78 -11.45
C ALA A 255 23.99 16.16 -10.93
N GLY A 256 23.24 16.19 -9.81
CA GLY A 256 22.61 17.40 -9.28
C GLY A 256 21.41 17.87 -10.11
N GLU A 257 20.76 16.94 -10.80
CA GLU A 257 19.54 17.15 -11.57
C GLU A 257 18.29 16.94 -10.68
N PRO A 258 17.12 17.44 -11.10
CA PRO A 258 15.88 17.13 -10.39
C PRO A 258 15.62 15.63 -10.36
N VAL A 259 15.38 15.08 -9.16
CA VAL A 259 14.88 13.72 -8.96
C VAL A 259 13.36 13.77 -9.10
N PRO A 260 12.77 13.03 -10.06
CA PRO A 260 11.32 12.92 -10.22
C PRO A 260 10.62 12.58 -8.90
N GLN A 261 9.41 13.12 -8.72
CA GLN A 261 8.46 12.65 -7.72
C GLN A 261 7.26 12.08 -8.46
N GLU A 262 6.50 11.19 -7.83
CA GLU A 262 5.36 10.53 -8.48
C GLU A 262 4.34 11.54 -9.05
N ASP A 263 4.16 12.69 -8.38
CA ASP A 263 3.29 13.78 -8.85
C ASP A 263 3.84 14.60 -10.04
N ASP A 264 5.15 14.58 -10.30
CA ASP A 264 5.77 15.33 -11.41
C ASP A 264 5.54 14.64 -12.78
N ALA A 265 5.07 13.39 -12.80
CA ALA A 265 4.74 12.66 -14.03
C ALA A 265 3.56 13.28 -14.81
N HIS A 266 2.75 14.15 -14.18
CA HIS A 266 1.67 14.89 -14.83
C HIS A 266 2.10 16.28 -15.37
N GLY A 267 3.41 16.60 -15.33
CA GLY A 267 3.98 17.93 -15.52
C GLY A 267 4.75 18.19 -16.83
N GLY A 268 4.27 17.74 -17.99
CA GLY A 268 4.56 18.40 -19.29
C GLY A 268 5.88 18.08 -20.01
N HIS A 269 5.77 17.30 -21.10
CA HIS A 269 6.82 17.23 -22.13
C HIS A 269 6.46 18.06 -23.38
N PRO A 270 7.32 19.01 -23.81
CA PRO A 270 7.34 19.50 -25.18
C PRO A 270 8.16 18.57 -26.09
N HIS A 271 7.62 18.38 -27.29
CA HIS A 271 8.10 17.61 -28.45
C HIS A 271 9.61 17.39 -28.62
N ALA A 272 9.98 16.15 -29.00
CA ALA A 272 10.98 15.91 -30.04
C ALA A 272 10.72 14.60 -30.80
N SER A 273 10.74 14.72 -32.11
CA SER A 273 10.54 13.71 -33.15
C SER A 273 11.81 12.90 -33.46
N SER A 274 11.68 11.60 -33.78
CA SER A 274 12.31 11.00 -34.96
C SER A 274 11.90 9.53 -35.16
N ASP A 275 11.50 9.23 -36.40
CA ASP A 275 11.32 7.91 -37.00
C ASP A 275 12.53 6.97 -36.85
N THR A 276 12.32 5.64 -36.83
CA THR A 276 12.80 4.67 -37.86
C THR A 276 12.43 3.22 -37.47
N GLU A 277 11.94 2.46 -38.45
CA GLU A 277 11.60 1.03 -38.45
C GLU A 277 12.78 0.05 -38.26
N GLY A 278 12.48 -1.20 -37.85
CA GLY A 278 13.32 -2.36 -38.21
C GLY A 278 13.12 -3.65 -37.37
N HIS A 279 12.36 -4.60 -37.93
CA HIS A 279 12.15 -5.99 -37.45
C HIS A 279 13.42 -6.83 -37.21
N HIS A 280 13.41 -7.75 -36.22
CA HIS A 280 13.26 -9.22 -36.36
C HIS A 280 13.82 -10.05 -35.18
N HIS A 281 13.06 -11.12 -34.88
CA HIS A 281 13.21 -12.20 -33.89
C HIS A 281 14.56 -12.91 -33.74
N GLY A 282 14.77 -13.48 -32.54
CA GLY A 282 15.58 -14.66 -32.29
C GLY A 282 15.27 -15.29 -30.93
N GLU A 283 14.55 -16.42 -30.94
CA GLU A 283 14.28 -17.30 -29.78
C GLU A 283 15.57 -17.98 -29.24
N SER A 284 15.64 -18.18 -27.92
CA SER A 284 15.92 -19.50 -27.33
C SER A 284 15.58 -19.52 -25.84
N GLY A 285 14.71 -20.44 -25.42
CA GLY A 285 14.23 -20.57 -24.05
C GLY A 285 15.14 -21.34 -23.09
N GLY A 286 14.66 -21.40 -21.85
CA GLY A 286 15.16 -22.25 -20.77
C GLY A 286 14.30 -22.11 -19.53
N HIS A 287 13.36 -23.04 -19.35
CA HIS A 287 12.54 -23.22 -18.15
C HIS A 287 13.38 -23.41 -16.88
N HIS A 288 12.93 -22.84 -15.76
CA HIS A 288 12.78 -23.56 -14.49
C HIS A 288 11.76 -22.83 -13.60
N GLY A 289 10.71 -23.55 -13.21
CA GLY A 289 9.66 -23.07 -12.31
C GLY A 289 10.04 -23.17 -10.83
N GLY A 290 9.48 -22.26 -10.06
CA GLY A 290 9.31 -22.29 -8.61
C GLY A 290 8.00 -21.55 -8.31
N SER A 291 7.08 -22.19 -7.59
CA SER A 291 5.74 -21.68 -7.30
C SER A 291 5.78 -20.70 -6.12
N GLY A 292 5.21 -19.51 -6.32
CA GLY A 292 4.86 -18.51 -5.31
C GLY A 292 3.83 -17.57 -5.95
N GLY A 293 2.70 -17.34 -5.28
CA GLY A 293 1.49 -16.79 -5.87
C GLY A 293 1.47 -15.26 -6.09
N SER A 294 0.80 -14.89 -7.19
CA SER A 294 -0.22 -13.84 -7.35
C SER A 294 0.10 -12.35 -7.13
N HIS A 295 1.08 -11.79 -7.83
CA HIS A 295 1.06 -10.35 -8.21
C HIS A 295 1.50 -10.12 -9.68
N GLY A 296 2.30 -11.01 -10.27
CA GLY A 296 2.72 -10.91 -11.68
C GLY A 296 1.68 -11.35 -12.71
N ASP A 297 0.55 -11.92 -12.29
CA ASP A 297 -0.45 -12.50 -13.20
C ASP A 297 -1.46 -11.47 -13.74
N ASP A 298 -1.72 -10.38 -13.01
CA ASP A 298 -2.78 -9.41 -13.34
C ASP A 298 -2.40 -8.42 -14.45
N GLU A 299 -1.15 -7.98 -14.49
CA GLU A 299 -0.62 -7.17 -15.61
C GLU A 299 -0.61 -7.93 -16.94
N ASP A 300 -0.41 -9.26 -16.88
CA ASP A 300 -0.40 -10.13 -18.05
C ASP A 300 -1.83 -10.31 -18.62
N VAL A 301 -2.85 -10.41 -17.74
CA VAL A 301 -4.27 -10.38 -18.15
C VAL A 301 -4.65 -9.04 -18.81
N ARG A 302 -4.23 -7.90 -18.22
CA ARG A 302 -4.48 -6.55 -18.78
C ARG A 302 -3.95 -6.46 -20.21
N SER A 303 -2.72 -6.92 -20.41
CA SER A 303 -2.04 -6.88 -21.70
C SER A 303 -2.75 -7.78 -22.72
N GLU A 304 -3.10 -8.99 -22.34
CA GLU A 304 -3.71 -9.97 -23.25
C GLU A 304 -5.13 -9.57 -23.67
N LEU A 305 -5.96 -9.12 -22.74
CA LEU A 305 -7.28 -8.62 -23.06
C LEU A 305 -7.15 -7.42 -24.01
N LYS A 306 -6.25 -6.46 -23.72
CA LYS A 306 -6.06 -5.22 -24.50
C LYS A 306 -5.73 -5.49 -25.96
N GLU A 307 -4.92 -6.51 -26.20
CA GLU A 307 -4.58 -6.96 -27.55
C GLU A 307 -5.78 -7.55 -28.32
N GLN A 308 -6.75 -8.13 -27.61
CA GLN A 308 -7.91 -8.81 -28.22
C GLN A 308 -9.10 -7.89 -28.50
N GLY A 309 -9.02 -6.59 -28.20
CA GLY A 309 -10.04 -5.63 -28.66
C GLY A 309 -11.42 -5.82 -28.02
N VAL A 310 -11.49 -6.58 -26.92
CA VAL A 310 -12.58 -6.67 -25.93
C VAL A 310 -13.01 -5.28 -25.37
N TYR A 311 -12.25 -4.24 -25.72
CA TYR A 311 -12.30 -2.91 -25.17
C TYR A 311 -13.18 -2.00 -26.01
N ALA A 312 -14.20 -1.42 -25.40
CA ALA A 312 -14.84 -0.19 -25.88
C ALA A 312 -13.98 1.05 -25.53
N GLY A 313 -12.69 1.06 -25.89
CA GLY A 313 -11.79 2.20 -25.73
C GLY A 313 -10.61 1.98 -24.78
N GLN A 314 -9.67 2.92 -24.78
CA GLN A 314 -8.52 2.94 -23.87
C GLN A 314 -9.02 2.95 -22.41
N PRO A 315 -8.49 2.10 -21.51
CA PRO A 315 -8.70 2.25 -20.07
C PRO A 315 -8.36 3.69 -19.69
N HIS A 316 -9.18 4.32 -18.86
CA HIS A 316 -8.76 5.57 -18.24
C HIS A 316 -7.51 5.25 -17.42
N GLY A 317 -6.43 6.01 -17.61
CA GLY A 317 -5.17 5.80 -16.87
C GLY A 317 -5.28 6.24 -15.41
N GLU A 318 -6.33 5.78 -14.73
CA GLU A 318 -6.61 5.94 -13.30
C GLU A 318 -6.70 4.49 -12.77
N ASP A 319 -5.71 4.06 -11.99
CA ASP A 319 -5.71 2.75 -11.35
C ASP A 319 -6.74 2.76 -10.21
N VAL A 320 -7.99 2.39 -10.51
CA VAL A 320 -9.05 2.27 -9.49
C VAL A 320 -9.04 0.84 -8.94
N HIS A 321 -8.98 0.71 -7.62
CA HIS A 321 -8.96 -0.53 -6.85
C HIS A 321 -10.34 -0.78 -6.21
N ALA A 322 -10.80 -2.03 -6.15
CA ALA A 322 -12.11 -2.38 -5.62
C ALA A 322 -11.99 -3.41 -4.51
N VAL A 323 -12.78 -3.17 -3.48
CA VAL A 323 -13.16 -4.17 -2.50
C VAL A 323 -14.58 -4.61 -2.81
N VAL A 324 -14.79 -5.92 -2.90
CA VAL A 324 -16.12 -6.51 -3.08
C VAL A 324 -16.34 -7.56 -2.00
N LEU A 325 -17.35 -7.37 -1.15
CA LEU A 325 -17.77 -8.36 -0.17
C LEU A 325 -19.19 -8.83 -0.46
N TYR A 326 -19.44 -10.10 -0.19
CA TYR A 326 -20.76 -10.71 -0.34
C TYR A 326 -21.34 -11.03 1.05
N SER A 327 -22.63 -10.72 1.22
CA SER A 327 -23.36 -10.88 2.47
C SER A 327 -24.70 -11.58 2.25
N GLU A 328 -25.07 -12.42 3.21
CA GLU A 328 -26.41 -13.03 3.30
C GLU A 328 -27.46 -12.08 3.90
N ALA A 329 -27.03 -10.94 4.46
CA ALA A 329 -27.95 -9.91 4.93
C ALA A 329 -28.71 -9.30 3.75
N ASN A 330 -29.93 -8.85 4.05
CA ASN A 330 -30.77 -8.19 3.05
C ASN A 330 -30.23 -6.78 2.74
N ALA A 331 -30.46 -6.31 1.52
CA ALA A 331 -29.95 -5.01 1.07
C ALA A 331 -30.47 -3.81 1.89
N ASP A 332 -31.65 -3.93 2.51
CA ASP A 332 -32.21 -2.92 3.42
C ASP A 332 -31.31 -2.68 4.64
N GLU A 333 -30.92 -3.77 5.31
CA GLU A 333 -30.05 -3.78 6.49
C GLU A 333 -28.62 -3.34 6.17
N LEU A 334 -28.06 -3.82 5.06
CA LEU A 334 -26.70 -3.44 4.66
C LEU A 334 -26.58 -1.95 4.30
N SER A 335 -27.61 -1.35 3.70
CA SER A 335 -27.53 0.05 3.27
C SER A 335 -27.48 1.03 4.43
N ASP A 336 -28.17 0.77 5.54
CA ASP A 336 -28.14 1.68 6.69
C ASP A 336 -26.72 1.71 7.31
N GLU A 337 -26.06 0.55 7.38
CA GLU A 337 -24.68 0.43 7.88
C GLU A 337 -23.66 0.98 6.88
N VAL A 338 -23.82 0.67 5.58
CA VAL A 338 -22.97 1.22 4.51
C VAL A 338 -23.09 2.73 4.41
N ASP A 339 -24.27 3.32 4.63
CA ASP A 339 -24.44 4.78 4.66
C ASP A 339 -23.67 5.43 5.81
N GLY A 340 -23.56 4.74 6.95
CA GLY A 340 -22.75 5.17 8.09
C GLY A 340 -21.25 5.11 7.77
N LEU A 341 -20.79 4.01 7.18
CA LEU A 341 -19.38 3.84 6.78
C LEU A 341 -18.98 4.78 5.65
N ARG A 342 -19.85 4.92 4.64
CA ARG A 342 -19.62 5.79 3.48
C ARG A 342 -19.41 7.24 3.88
N GLN A 343 -20.16 7.76 4.86
CA GLN A 343 -19.93 9.12 5.37
C GLN A 343 -18.51 9.32 5.91
N ASN A 344 -17.89 8.27 6.46
CA ASN A 344 -16.50 8.33 6.89
C ASN A 344 -15.55 8.21 5.69
N PHE A 345 -15.89 7.38 4.70
CA PHE A 345 -15.08 7.21 3.48
C PHE A 345 -15.09 8.45 2.56
N ASP A 346 -16.20 9.17 2.49
CA ASP A 346 -16.34 10.42 1.73
C ASP A 346 -15.39 11.54 2.24
N HIS A 347 -14.72 11.35 3.37
CA HIS A 347 -13.67 12.25 3.87
C HIS A 347 -12.29 12.01 3.25
N TYR A 348 -12.10 10.92 2.51
CA TYR A 348 -10.85 10.58 1.84
C TYR A 348 -10.92 10.98 0.37
N ASP A 349 -9.97 11.79 -0.09
CA ASP A 349 -9.93 12.26 -1.48
C ASP A 349 -9.71 11.10 -2.49
N THR A 350 -9.23 9.95 -2.03
CA THR A 350 -9.04 8.72 -2.82
C THR A 350 -10.27 7.81 -2.84
N HIS A 351 -11.34 8.17 -2.10
CA HIS A 351 -12.59 7.41 -2.12
C HIS A 351 -13.40 7.78 -3.35
N VAL A 352 -13.67 6.78 -4.19
CA VAL A 352 -14.45 6.98 -5.42
C VAL A 352 -15.93 6.71 -5.15
N LYS A 353 -16.23 5.60 -4.47
CA LYS A 353 -17.61 5.15 -4.24
C LYS A 353 -17.66 4.01 -3.22
N THR A 354 -18.71 3.95 -2.40
CA THR A 354 -19.16 2.72 -1.74
C THR A 354 -20.65 2.55 -1.97
N ALA A 355 -21.10 1.36 -2.37
CA ALA A 355 -22.52 1.10 -2.61
C ALA A 355 -22.91 -0.37 -2.41
N VAL A 356 -24.20 -0.57 -2.15
CA VAL A 356 -24.85 -1.88 -2.04
C VAL A 356 -25.46 -2.28 -3.38
N TYR A 357 -25.17 -3.49 -3.82
CA TYR A 357 -25.66 -4.08 -5.06
C TYR A 357 -26.49 -5.33 -4.74
N GLU A 358 -27.69 -5.38 -5.31
CA GLU A 358 -28.62 -6.49 -5.13
C GLU A 358 -28.63 -7.36 -6.40
N ALA A 359 -28.51 -8.66 -6.21
CA ALA A 359 -28.66 -9.61 -7.32
C ALA A 359 -30.13 -9.70 -7.77
N ARG A 360 -30.34 -9.98 -9.05
CA ARG A 360 -31.70 -10.19 -9.60
C ARG A 360 -32.34 -11.52 -9.14
N ASP A 361 -31.52 -12.48 -8.73
CA ASP A 361 -31.97 -13.78 -8.23
C ASP A 361 -32.10 -13.74 -6.69
N GLU A 362 -33.22 -14.21 -6.15
CA GLU A 362 -33.51 -14.20 -4.71
C GLU A 362 -32.60 -15.15 -3.91
N ASP A 363 -31.96 -16.11 -4.58
CA ASP A 363 -31.01 -17.05 -3.98
C ASP A 363 -29.54 -16.57 -4.05
N SER A 364 -29.30 -15.35 -4.57
CA SER A 364 -27.96 -14.76 -4.71
C SER A 364 -27.65 -13.76 -3.59
N GLU A 365 -26.38 -13.72 -3.19
CA GLU A 365 -25.88 -12.84 -2.12
C GLU A 365 -25.95 -11.36 -2.51
N THR A 366 -26.18 -10.49 -1.52
CA THR A 366 -26.01 -9.04 -1.70
C THR A 366 -24.53 -8.72 -1.73
N ALA A 367 -24.09 -7.80 -2.60
CA ALA A 367 -22.70 -7.35 -2.63
C ALA A 367 -22.56 -5.92 -2.10
N VAL A 368 -21.49 -5.67 -1.36
CA VAL A 368 -21.03 -4.34 -1.01
C VAL A 368 -19.74 -4.08 -1.76
N VAL A 369 -19.74 -3.02 -2.56
CA VAL A 369 -18.59 -2.64 -3.40
C VAL A 369 -18.08 -1.29 -2.94
N SER A 370 -16.76 -1.21 -2.74
CA SER A 370 -16.06 0.05 -2.51
C SER A 370 -14.95 0.24 -3.52
N LEU A 371 -14.92 1.40 -4.18
CA LEU A 371 -13.96 1.80 -5.20
C LEU A 371 -13.05 2.91 -4.67
N TRP A 372 -11.76 2.80 -4.94
CA TRP A 372 -10.71 3.67 -4.43
C TRP A 372 -9.66 3.95 -5.50
N ASP A 373 -9.04 5.12 -5.47
CA ASP A 373 -7.97 5.50 -6.41
C ASP A 373 -6.62 4.85 -6.07
N THR A 374 -6.51 4.14 -4.94
CA THR A 374 -5.27 3.50 -4.49
C THR A 374 -5.56 2.15 -3.83
N GLU A 375 -4.70 1.16 -4.04
CA GLU A 375 -4.82 -0.18 -3.46
C GLU A 375 -4.86 -0.15 -1.94
N ARG A 376 -3.96 0.65 -1.35
CA ARG A 376 -3.84 0.82 0.09
C ARG A 376 -5.13 1.32 0.74
N ALA A 377 -5.82 2.29 0.12
CA ALA A 377 -7.09 2.79 0.63
C ALA A 377 -8.20 1.73 0.49
N ALA A 378 -8.17 0.93 -0.58
CA ALA A 378 -9.04 -0.21 -0.76
C ALA A 378 -8.83 -1.25 0.36
N ASN A 379 -7.60 -1.70 0.61
CA ASN A 379 -7.26 -2.67 1.66
C ASN A 379 -7.66 -2.19 3.06
N THR A 380 -7.46 -0.90 3.33
CA THR A 380 -7.91 -0.30 4.59
C THR A 380 -9.42 -0.33 4.72
N ALA A 381 -10.15 0.01 3.66
CA ALA A 381 -11.61 -0.03 3.64
C ALA A 381 -12.18 -1.44 3.76
N ALA A 382 -11.49 -2.45 3.20
CA ALA A 382 -11.90 -3.84 3.29
C ALA A 382 -12.07 -4.29 4.75
N GLY A 383 -11.15 -3.90 5.64
CA GLY A 383 -11.26 -4.20 7.06
C GLY A 383 -12.53 -3.65 7.71
N PHE A 384 -12.92 -2.41 7.40
CA PHE A 384 -14.15 -1.82 7.93
C PHE A 384 -15.43 -2.41 7.32
N LEU A 385 -15.36 -2.83 6.06
CA LEU A 385 -16.50 -3.41 5.35
C LEU A 385 -16.73 -4.88 5.72
N ALA A 386 -15.70 -5.60 6.18
CA ALA A 386 -15.81 -6.96 6.69
C ALA A 386 -16.67 -7.06 7.97
N ASP A 387 -16.79 -5.97 8.73
CA ASP A 387 -17.63 -5.88 9.93
C ASP A 387 -19.13 -5.71 9.64
N LEU A 388 -19.50 -5.62 8.36
CA LEU A 388 -20.91 -5.50 7.97
C LEU A 388 -21.70 -6.77 8.33
N PRO A 389 -23.03 -6.66 8.53
CA PRO A 389 -23.89 -7.79 8.85
C PRO A 389 -23.75 -8.96 7.87
N ASP A 390 -23.62 -10.17 8.41
CA ASP A 390 -23.65 -11.46 7.69
C ASP A 390 -22.75 -11.53 6.44
N ILE A 391 -21.56 -10.90 6.48
CA ILE A 391 -20.54 -11.07 5.45
C ILE A 391 -20.09 -12.53 5.42
N VAL A 392 -20.24 -13.17 4.27
CA VAL A 392 -19.96 -14.60 4.08
C VAL A 392 -18.67 -14.86 3.30
N ARG A 393 -18.23 -13.90 2.48
CA ARG A 393 -16.96 -13.98 1.74
C ARG A 393 -16.54 -12.63 1.17
N GLN A 394 -15.24 -12.42 1.07
CA GLN A 394 -14.65 -11.37 0.25
C GLN A 394 -14.27 -11.95 -1.12
N ALA A 395 -14.48 -11.18 -2.18
CA ALA A 395 -14.08 -11.60 -3.50
C ALA A 395 -12.54 -11.65 -3.56
N GLY A 396 -11.95 -12.82 -3.86
CA GLY A 396 -10.49 -13.03 -3.94
C GLY A 396 -9.89 -13.92 -2.83
N ASP A 397 -10.65 -14.23 -1.77
CA ASP A 397 -10.10 -14.70 -0.48
C ASP A 397 -10.21 -16.23 -0.23
N ASP A 398 -10.79 -17.01 -1.14
CA ASP A 398 -11.07 -18.45 -0.92
C ASP A 398 -9.96 -19.36 -1.50
N GLU A 399 -9.27 -20.12 -0.63
CA GLU A 399 -8.23 -21.11 -1.02
C GLU A 399 -8.76 -22.29 -1.87
N ASP A 400 -10.07 -22.57 -1.81
CA ASP A 400 -10.75 -23.63 -2.58
C ASP A 400 -11.58 -23.10 -3.77
N ASP A 401 -11.67 -21.77 -3.97
CA ASP A 401 -12.35 -21.19 -5.13
C ASP A 401 -11.39 -20.86 -6.26
N SER A 402 -11.40 -21.78 -7.23
CA SER A 402 -11.50 -21.48 -8.64
C SER A 402 -11.75 -19.99 -8.95
N TRP A 403 -10.76 -19.32 -9.55
CA TRP A 403 -10.74 -17.92 -9.98
C TRP A 403 -12.06 -17.14 -9.77
N GLY A 404 -12.22 -16.63 -8.55
CA GLY A 404 -13.37 -15.87 -8.11
C GLY A 404 -13.35 -14.43 -8.62
N THR A 405 -13.85 -14.24 -9.84
CA THR A 405 -14.50 -13.02 -10.36
C THR A 405 -13.67 -11.77 -10.61
N MET A 406 -13.22 -11.67 -11.87
CA MET A 406 -12.99 -10.40 -12.56
C MET A 406 -14.29 -9.56 -12.59
N GLY A 407 -14.36 -8.53 -11.75
CA GLY A 407 -15.51 -7.64 -11.64
C GLY A 407 -15.57 -6.63 -12.79
N MET A 408 -16.71 -6.53 -13.47
CA MET A 408 -16.94 -5.52 -14.51
C MET A 408 -18.06 -4.57 -14.09
N PHE A 409 -17.72 -3.28 -14.00
CA PHE A 409 -18.66 -2.21 -13.64
C PHE A 409 -19.17 -1.49 -14.88
N TYR A 410 -20.49 -1.33 -14.95
CA TYR A 410 -21.20 -0.73 -16.07
C TYR A 410 -22.14 0.37 -15.60
N THR A 411 -21.97 1.57 -16.16
CA THR A 411 -22.98 2.62 -16.07
C THR A 411 -23.74 2.68 -17.39
N VAL A 412 -25.01 2.28 -17.39
CA VAL A 412 -25.87 2.13 -18.58
C VAL A 412 -26.68 3.40 -18.82
N LYS A 413 -26.94 3.77 -20.09
CA LYS A 413 -27.88 4.87 -20.36
C LYS A 413 -29.30 4.45 -19.95
N PRO A 414 -30.08 5.29 -19.24
CA PRO A 414 -31.41 4.92 -18.75
C PRO A 414 -32.36 4.37 -19.82
N GLU A 415 -32.31 4.91 -21.03
CA GLU A 415 -33.13 4.47 -22.17
C GLU A 415 -32.77 3.08 -22.72
N HIS A 416 -31.60 2.55 -22.39
CA HIS A 416 -31.08 1.27 -22.87
C HIS A 416 -30.96 0.21 -21.77
N ARG A 417 -31.44 0.49 -20.56
CA ARG A 417 -31.37 -0.44 -19.43
C ARG A 417 -32.00 -1.80 -19.73
N SER A 418 -33.19 -1.82 -20.35
CA SER A 418 -33.86 -3.07 -20.74
C SER A 418 -33.09 -3.85 -21.80
N ASP A 419 -32.44 -3.12 -22.71
CA ASP A 419 -31.64 -3.70 -23.79
C ASP A 419 -30.39 -4.36 -23.20
N PHE A 420 -29.72 -3.68 -22.26
CA PHE A 420 -28.55 -4.22 -21.54
C PHE A 420 -28.89 -5.47 -20.73
N THR A 421 -29.98 -5.45 -19.95
CA THR A 421 -30.39 -6.64 -19.18
C THR A 421 -30.77 -7.82 -20.07
N GLY A 422 -31.39 -7.55 -21.24
CA GLY A 422 -31.72 -8.62 -22.19
C GLY A 422 -30.48 -9.27 -22.80
N VAL A 423 -29.48 -8.46 -23.16
CA VAL A 423 -28.20 -8.96 -23.67
C VAL A 423 -27.41 -9.69 -22.60
N PHE A 424 -27.46 -9.24 -21.35
CA PHE A 424 -26.91 -9.99 -20.23
C PHE A 424 -27.58 -11.36 -20.08
N ASP A 425 -28.92 -11.42 -20.12
CA ASP A 425 -29.65 -12.67 -19.98
C ASP A 425 -29.28 -13.66 -21.12
N ASP A 426 -29.15 -13.17 -22.36
CA ASP A 426 -28.67 -13.97 -23.50
C ASP A 426 -27.23 -14.48 -23.30
N ALA A 427 -26.32 -13.64 -22.77
CA ALA A 427 -24.95 -14.04 -22.48
C ALA A 427 -24.84 -15.02 -21.30
N ALA A 428 -25.66 -14.85 -20.27
CA ALA A 428 -25.74 -15.76 -19.12
C ALA A 428 -26.23 -17.15 -19.54
N ASP A 429 -27.21 -17.23 -20.45
CA ASP A 429 -27.67 -18.48 -21.03
C ASP A 429 -26.55 -19.21 -21.81
N MET A 430 -25.71 -18.47 -22.52
CA MET A 430 -24.55 -19.05 -23.22
C MET A 430 -23.48 -19.55 -22.25
N LEU A 431 -23.21 -18.79 -21.19
CA LEU A 431 -22.24 -19.14 -20.15
C LEU A 431 -22.63 -20.41 -19.40
N ALA A 432 -23.91 -20.64 -19.15
CA ALA A 432 -24.40 -21.79 -18.40
C ALA A 432 -24.03 -23.16 -19.02
N ASP A 433 -23.76 -23.20 -20.33
CA ASP A 433 -23.37 -24.41 -21.06
C ASP A 433 -21.83 -24.51 -21.27
N MET A 434 -21.04 -23.56 -20.76
CA MET A 434 -19.58 -23.54 -20.93
C MET A 434 -18.87 -24.41 -19.89
N ASP A 435 -17.93 -25.23 -20.37
CA ASP A 435 -17.04 -25.98 -19.50
C ASP A 435 -16.20 -25.00 -18.67
N GLY A 436 -16.14 -25.23 -17.36
CA GLY A 436 -15.41 -24.37 -16.42
C GLY A 436 -16.17 -23.15 -15.93
N HIS A 437 -17.35 -22.82 -16.46
CA HIS A 437 -18.22 -21.77 -15.88
C HIS A 437 -18.98 -22.31 -14.67
N ARG A 438 -18.94 -21.58 -13.54
CA ARG A 438 -19.68 -21.95 -12.32
C ARG A 438 -20.97 -21.15 -12.18
N LYS A 439 -20.87 -19.82 -12.25
CA LYS A 439 -21.99 -18.91 -12.01
C LYS A 439 -21.69 -17.52 -12.57
N THR A 440 -22.71 -16.81 -13.07
CA THR A 440 -22.62 -15.37 -13.32
C THR A 440 -23.88 -14.70 -12.79
N ASP A 441 -23.70 -13.65 -12.00
CA ASP A 441 -24.76 -12.82 -11.44
C ASP A 441 -24.67 -11.39 -11.99
N LEU A 442 -25.80 -10.80 -12.33
CA LEU A 442 -25.93 -9.36 -12.55
C LEU A 442 -26.49 -8.73 -11.29
N LEU A 443 -25.68 -7.88 -10.67
CA LEU A 443 -26.05 -7.12 -9.49
C LEU A 443 -26.31 -5.67 -9.87
N VAL A 444 -27.34 -5.08 -9.28
CA VAL A 444 -27.80 -3.72 -9.58
C VAL A 444 -27.63 -2.86 -8.33
N ASN A 445 -27.02 -1.69 -8.50
CA ASN A 445 -26.85 -0.75 -7.41
C ASN A 445 -28.23 -0.29 -6.91
N ARG A 446 -28.43 -0.35 -5.60
CA ARG A 446 -29.68 0.02 -4.95
C ARG A 446 -30.04 1.50 -5.11
N GLU A 447 -29.03 2.37 -5.16
CA GLU A 447 -29.20 3.82 -5.24
C GLU A 447 -29.25 4.36 -6.67
N ASP A 448 -28.65 3.64 -7.62
CA ASP A 448 -28.68 3.97 -9.04
C ASP A 448 -28.89 2.71 -9.88
N GLU A 449 -30.12 2.53 -10.35
CA GLU A 449 -30.53 1.37 -11.13
C GLU A 449 -29.82 1.22 -12.49
N ASN A 450 -29.07 2.23 -12.92
CA ASN A 450 -28.26 2.24 -14.14
C ASN A 450 -26.80 1.83 -13.88
N ASP A 451 -26.39 1.76 -12.63
CA ASP A 451 -25.07 1.28 -12.22
C ASP A 451 -25.15 -0.21 -11.86
N MET A 452 -24.41 -1.02 -12.60
CA MET A 452 -24.50 -2.47 -12.56
C MET A 452 -23.13 -3.11 -12.45
N PHE A 453 -23.10 -4.22 -11.73
CA PHE A 453 -21.90 -5.01 -11.47
C PHE A 453 -22.15 -6.44 -11.92
N ILE A 454 -21.29 -6.96 -12.82
CA ILE A 454 -21.34 -8.36 -13.22
C ILE A 454 -20.30 -9.13 -12.43
N ALA A 455 -20.75 -10.14 -11.70
CA ALA A 455 -19.91 -11.07 -10.98
C ALA A 455 -19.93 -12.45 -11.65
N SER A 456 -18.78 -13.02 -12.03
CA SER A 456 -18.67 -14.31 -12.73
C SER A 456 -17.61 -15.22 -12.09
N ARG A 457 -17.93 -16.50 -11.88
CA ARG A 457 -17.07 -17.51 -11.24
C ARG A 457 -16.69 -18.62 -12.22
N TRP A 458 -15.42 -19.00 -12.21
CA TRP A 458 -14.83 -19.95 -13.17
C TRP A 458 -13.93 -20.97 -12.46
N ASP A 459 -13.88 -22.20 -12.96
CA ASP A 459 -13.05 -23.31 -12.46
C ASP A 459 -11.55 -22.98 -12.49
N SER A 460 -11.09 -22.23 -13.50
CA SER A 460 -9.71 -21.79 -13.62
C SER A 460 -9.55 -20.50 -14.43
N ARG A 461 -8.32 -19.93 -14.38
CA ARG A 461 -7.93 -18.79 -15.22
C ARG A 461 -8.04 -19.04 -16.71
N GLU A 462 -7.71 -20.26 -17.12
CA GLU A 462 -7.72 -20.64 -18.53
C GLU A 462 -9.14 -20.66 -19.08
N ASP A 463 -10.12 -21.10 -18.27
CA ASP A 463 -11.53 -21.23 -18.66
C ASP A 463 -12.18 -19.85 -18.92
N ALA A 464 -11.98 -18.85 -18.05
CA ALA A 464 -12.57 -17.53 -18.32
C ALA A 464 -11.85 -16.80 -19.46
N MET A 465 -10.54 -17.00 -19.64
CA MET A 465 -9.83 -16.43 -20.81
C MET A 465 -10.29 -17.07 -22.12
N GLU A 466 -10.69 -18.35 -22.12
CA GLU A 466 -11.32 -18.99 -23.26
C GLU A 466 -12.67 -18.32 -23.63
N PHE A 467 -13.48 -17.95 -22.63
CA PHE A 467 -14.70 -17.18 -22.85
C PHE A 467 -14.41 -15.79 -23.44
N PHE A 468 -13.46 -15.04 -22.89
CA PHE A 468 -13.11 -13.71 -23.40
C PHE A 468 -12.56 -13.76 -24.83
N ARG A 469 -11.91 -14.86 -25.21
CA ARG A 469 -11.43 -15.13 -26.59
C ARG A 469 -12.53 -15.60 -27.55
N SER A 470 -13.75 -15.84 -27.06
CA SER A 470 -14.82 -16.41 -27.88
C SER A 470 -15.47 -15.37 -28.82
N ASP A 471 -15.88 -15.84 -30.01
CA ASP A 471 -16.64 -15.02 -30.96
C ASP A 471 -17.96 -14.52 -30.34
N ALA A 472 -18.56 -15.32 -29.44
CA ALA A 472 -19.79 -14.99 -28.71
C ALA A 472 -19.64 -13.76 -27.78
N PHE A 473 -18.54 -13.70 -27.05
CA PHE A 473 -18.24 -12.57 -26.19
C PHE A 473 -17.92 -11.30 -27.01
N SER A 474 -17.20 -11.46 -28.11
CA SER A 474 -16.90 -10.36 -29.04
C SER A 474 -18.17 -9.72 -29.64
N GLU A 475 -19.16 -10.53 -30.02
CA GLU A 475 -20.46 -10.03 -30.50
C GLU A 475 -21.26 -9.29 -29.40
N THR A 476 -21.13 -9.72 -28.14
CA THR A 476 -21.78 -9.10 -26.97
C THR A 476 -21.16 -7.73 -26.62
N VAL A 477 -19.83 -7.61 -26.74
CA VAL A 477 -19.07 -6.38 -26.49
C VAL A 477 -19.33 -5.31 -27.55
N GLU A 478 -19.49 -5.70 -28.82
CA GLU A 478 -19.81 -4.74 -29.90
C GLU A 478 -21.15 -4.03 -29.68
N PHE A 479 -22.11 -4.70 -29.04
CA PHE A 479 -23.41 -4.11 -28.67
C PHE A 479 -23.31 -3.10 -27.51
N GLY A 480 -22.43 -3.35 -26.53
CA GLY A 480 -22.26 -2.48 -25.35
C GLY A 480 -21.78 -1.06 -25.67
N ARG A 481 -21.11 -0.84 -26.80
CA ARG A 481 -20.53 0.47 -27.18
C ARG A 481 -21.55 1.60 -27.35
N ASP A 482 -22.78 1.29 -27.76
CA ASP A 482 -23.83 2.30 -27.99
C ASP A 482 -24.75 2.51 -26.77
N VAL A 483 -24.77 1.54 -25.85
CA VAL A 483 -25.72 1.43 -24.73
C VAL A 483 -25.18 2.01 -23.41
N LEU A 484 -23.85 2.00 -23.22
CA LEU A 484 -23.23 2.49 -21.99
C LEU A 484 -23.16 4.04 -21.95
N ALA A 485 -23.36 4.60 -20.76
CA ALA A 485 -23.25 6.02 -20.46
C ALA A 485 -21.79 6.43 -20.29
N ASP A 486 -20.99 5.56 -19.65
CA ASP A 486 -19.55 5.70 -19.43
C ASP A 486 -18.81 4.45 -19.91
N ARG A 487 -17.49 4.56 -20.13
CA ARG A 487 -16.66 3.38 -20.46
C ARG A 487 -16.61 2.44 -19.25
N PRO A 488 -16.70 1.11 -19.44
CA PRO A 488 -16.69 0.17 -18.33
C PRO A 488 -15.41 0.30 -17.52
N ARG A 489 -15.55 0.31 -16.20
CA ARG A 489 -14.41 0.31 -15.25
C ARG A 489 -14.15 -1.14 -14.89
N HIS A 490 -12.96 -1.61 -15.22
CA HIS A 490 -12.49 -2.93 -14.81
C HIS A 490 -11.79 -2.78 -13.47
N VAL A 491 -12.05 -3.69 -12.54
CA VAL A 491 -11.36 -3.64 -11.26
C VAL A 491 -10.87 -5.01 -10.86
N PHE A 492 -9.60 -5.05 -10.43
CA PHE A 492 -9.01 -6.21 -9.75
C PHE A 492 -9.35 -6.11 -8.28
N LEU A 493 -9.76 -7.25 -7.72
CA LEU A 493 -10.10 -7.37 -6.32
C LEU A 493 -8.80 -7.30 -5.53
N ALA A 494 -8.75 -6.38 -4.57
CA ALA A 494 -7.64 -6.27 -3.63
C ALA A 494 -7.78 -7.31 -2.51
#